data_AF-A0A125YA33-F1
#
_entry.id   AF-A0A125YA33-F1
#
_cell.length_a   1.000
_cell.length_b   1.000
_cell.length_c   1.000
_cell.angle_alpha   90.00
_cell.angle_beta   90.00
_cell.angle_gamma   90.00
#
_symmetry.space_group_name_H-M   'P 1'
#
loop_
_entity.id
_entity.type
_entity.pdbx_description
1 polymer ?
#
loop_
_entity_poly.entity_id
_entity_poly.type
_entity_poly.pdbx_seq_one_letter_code
_entity_poly.pdbx_strand_id
1 'polypeptide(L)'
;MKNKIKLSKSQISMILCAVLVPLFISIFACYLVFGNIPEAISKMWELRGQPNKTASAVTSLSYVFTILVAIYALLATTFFSFLVWKVSTGSLEVSQQLKDLENNRDKEIVRENALIVYYDLQRGISNLRDLYISCLLKGSSPRPNRIYFSEDWIKNVANLRGQLTSQELNKVYKLYEQFYTLQSLLEEFKSNEKNDELNHFLEDLSTELFADFIQTPLLEELKVSSVDELLDIDLYIILQKIYHLTFTNSQINEVVMLENGEKIYEFYLNGVPFFKGNIKGTFVGDGILYNKDGKIKCSGQFESKQFIKGTVYGYYSSKYKCYEITYEVSSGIREIKKGIVNKLIKDDNNQYFYNGEFQGGKVFNGITTLFHKNKKISYQGEIKDGYKDGQGTSYNEQGQKVFEGIRKEYVRYNGISFVNGREVFNGEYKDSKPWNGITSGYNLSEEVKRFSGMIRGGQPVNGTGMIFKVNNYGEDFVEQQERRWNEEIAITDVQIDELEDARHEFLNAKLREEYFLWSDYITADWCEGIVTKREDIEGNISVYAMGIKKNPNK
;
A
#
# COMPACT_ATOMS: atom_id res chain seq x y z
N MET A 1 9.74 -53.96 -28.64
CA MET A 1 10.14 -54.84 -27.50
C MET A 1 9.09 -55.93 -27.34
N LYS A 2 9.48 -57.21 -27.41
CA LYS A 2 8.57 -58.37 -27.27
C LYS A 2 8.13 -58.51 -25.81
N ASN A 3 6.89 -58.13 -25.48
CA ASN A 3 6.32 -58.39 -24.17
C ASN A 3 6.02 -59.90 -24.01
N LYS A 4 6.94 -60.62 -23.37
CA LYS A 4 6.66 -61.93 -22.78
C LYS A 4 5.63 -61.72 -21.66
N ILE A 5 4.39 -62.16 -21.88
CA ILE A 5 3.36 -62.23 -20.85
C ILE A 5 3.85 -63.20 -19.78
N LYS A 6 4.43 -62.67 -18.70
CA LYS A 6 4.88 -63.44 -17.53
C LYS A 6 3.66 -63.61 -16.62
N LEU A 7 2.91 -64.69 -16.79
CA LEU A 7 1.82 -65.06 -15.88
C LEU A 7 2.41 -65.33 -14.48
N SER A 8 1.85 -64.70 -13.45
CA SER A 8 2.31 -64.88 -12.07
C SER A 8 1.97 -66.29 -11.54
N LYS A 9 2.71 -66.81 -10.55
CA LYS A 9 2.44 -68.11 -9.92
C LYS A 9 0.98 -68.24 -9.42
N SER A 10 0.37 -67.13 -8.97
CA SER A 10 -1.03 -67.08 -8.56
C SER A 10 -2.01 -67.28 -9.72
N GLN A 11 -1.73 -66.72 -10.89
CA GLN A 11 -2.55 -66.91 -12.10
C GLN A 11 -2.44 -68.34 -12.64
N ILE A 12 -1.24 -68.94 -12.60
CA ILE A 12 -1.03 -70.33 -13.00
C ILE A 12 -1.81 -71.27 -12.05
N SER A 13 -1.77 -71.00 -10.74
CA SER A 13 -2.56 -71.75 -9.75
C SER A 13 -4.07 -71.64 -9.97
N MET A 14 -4.58 -70.46 -10.35
CA MET A 14 -6.00 -70.27 -10.66
C MET A 14 -6.43 -71.03 -11.91
N ILE A 15 -5.60 -71.00 -12.97
CA ILE A 15 -5.89 -71.75 -14.22
C ILE A 15 -5.87 -73.26 -13.92
N LEU A 16 -4.91 -73.74 -13.12
CA LEU A 16 -4.86 -75.13 -12.67
C LEU A 16 -6.10 -75.51 -11.86
N CYS A 17 -6.57 -74.67 -10.94
CA CYS A 17 -7.82 -74.92 -10.21
C CYS A 17 -9.04 -74.94 -11.13
N ALA A 18 -9.14 -74.02 -12.10
CA ALA A 18 -10.25 -73.95 -13.04
C ALA A 18 -10.37 -75.21 -13.93
N VAL A 19 -9.25 -75.89 -14.20
CA VAL A 19 -9.23 -77.14 -14.99
C VAL A 19 -9.35 -78.39 -14.11
N LEU A 20 -8.70 -78.41 -12.94
CA LEU A 20 -8.66 -79.60 -12.08
C LEU A 20 -9.94 -79.80 -11.27
N VAL A 21 -10.58 -78.72 -10.79
CA VAL A 21 -11.79 -78.82 -9.97
C VAL A 21 -12.96 -79.48 -10.75
N PRO A 22 -13.26 -79.12 -12.00
CA PRO A 22 -14.29 -79.80 -12.79
C PRO A 22 -13.97 -81.27 -13.01
N LEU A 23 -12.70 -81.58 -13.25
CA LEU A 23 -12.21 -82.93 -13.51
C LEU A 23 -12.39 -83.82 -12.26
N PHE A 24 -12.06 -83.31 -11.07
CA PHE A 24 -12.30 -84.00 -9.80
C PHE A 24 -13.79 -84.15 -9.47
N ILE A 25 -14.60 -83.12 -9.72
CA ILE A 25 -16.05 -83.18 -9.48
C ILE A 25 -16.71 -84.21 -10.42
N SER A 26 -16.30 -84.26 -11.70
CA SER A 26 -16.77 -85.29 -12.64
C SER A 26 -16.38 -86.70 -12.21
N ILE A 27 -15.13 -86.90 -11.76
CA ILE A 27 -14.67 -88.20 -11.24
C ILE A 27 -15.46 -88.61 -10.00
N PHE A 28 -15.71 -87.67 -9.07
CA PHE A 28 -16.47 -87.93 -7.86
C PHE A 28 -17.94 -88.25 -8.15
N ALA A 29 -18.56 -87.58 -9.11
CA ALA A 29 -19.91 -87.92 -9.55
C ALA A 29 -19.99 -89.29 -10.23
N CYS A 30 -19.01 -89.66 -11.06
CA CYS A 30 -18.89 -91.01 -11.60
C CYS A 30 -18.75 -92.06 -10.49
N TYR A 31 -18.00 -91.76 -9.43
CA TYR A 31 -17.87 -92.64 -8.27
C TYR A 31 -19.18 -92.76 -7.49
N LEU A 32 -19.90 -91.66 -7.22
CA LEU A 32 -21.18 -91.70 -6.50
C LEU A 32 -22.28 -92.47 -7.26
N VAL A 33 -22.31 -92.40 -8.59
CA VAL A 33 -23.33 -93.07 -9.42
C VAL A 33 -23.07 -94.57 -9.57
N PHE A 34 -21.80 -94.99 -9.65
CA PHE A 34 -21.45 -96.37 -10.00
C PHE A 34 -20.72 -97.13 -8.90
N GLY A 35 -20.35 -96.48 -7.79
CA GLY A 35 -19.59 -97.07 -6.67
C GLY A 35 -18.13 -97.42 -6.99
N ASN A 36 -17.78 -97.60 -8.26
CA ASN A 36 -16.46 -98.02 -8.74
C ASN A 36 -16.15 -97.37 -10.11
N ILE A 37 -15.08 -96.59 -10.21
CA ILE A 37 -14.75 -95.76 -11.40
C ILE A 37 -14.43 -96.61 -12.64
N PRO A 38 -13.57 -97.65 -12.58
CA PRO A 38 -13.34 -98.59 -13.69
C PRO A 38 -14.63 -99.22 -14.23
N GLU A 39 -15.55 -99.58 -13.33
CA GLU A 39 -16.81 -100.23 -13.69
C GLU A 39 -17.80 -99.25 -14.34
N ALA A 40 -17.79 -98.00 -13.89
CA ALA A 40 -18.49 -96.89 -14.54
C ALA A 40 -18.03 -96.72 -15.99
N ILE A 41 -16.72 -96.66 -16.23
CA ILE A 41 -16.13 -96.49 -17.56
C ILE A 41 -16.47 -97.69 -18.45
N SER A 42 -16.37 -98.91 -17.90
CA SER A 42 -16.74 -100.15 -18.62
C SER A 42 -18.21 -100.14 -19.05
N LYS A 43 -19.14 -99.80 -18.15
CA LYS A 43 -20.59 -99.72 -18.47
C LYS A 43 -20.93 -98.58 -19.41
N MET A 44 -20.29 -97.40 -19.27
CA MET A 44 -20.48 -96.28 -20.19
C MET A 44 -20.01 -96.64 -21.61
N TRP A 45 -18.94 -97.43 -21.72
CA TRP A 45 -18.44 -97.95 -22.99
C TRP A 45 -19.34 -99.02 -23.60
N GLU A 46 -19.87 -99.93 -22.77
CA GLU A 46 -20.78 -101.01 -23.16
C GLU A 46 -22.16 -100.49 -23.63
N LEU A 47 -22.67 -99.43 -23.01
CA LEU A 47 -23.97 -98.83 -23.31
C LEU A 47 -23.92 -97.73 -24.39
N ARG A 48 -22.76 -97.51 -25.00
CA ARG A 48 -22.54 -96.52 -26.05
C ARG A 48 -23.52 -96.73 -27.22
N GLY A 49 -24.41 -95.77 -27.43
CA GLY A 49 -25.36 -95.78 -28.56
C GLY A 49 -26.65 -96.57 -28.33
N GLN A 50 -26.96 -97.01 -27.10
CA GLN A 50 -28.21 -97.71 -26.76
C GLN A 50 -29.09 -96.92 -25.76
N PRO A 51 -29.71 -95.80 -26.16
CA PRO A 51 -30.43 -94.90 -25.24
C PRO A 51 -31.72 -95.49 -24.62
N ASN A 52 -32.29 -96.54 -25.22
CA ASN A 52 -33.63 -97.04 -24.86
C ASN A 52 -33.64 -98.25 -23.90
N LYS A 53 -32.49 -98.83 -23.49
CA LYS A 53 -32.46 -99.97 -22.56
C LYS A 53 -32.61 -99.58 -21.09
N THR A 54 -32.57 -98.29 -20.77
CA THR A 54 -32.52 -97.79 -19.39
C THR A 54 -33.33 -96.50 -19.23
N ALA A 55 -34.60 -96.49 -19.64
CA ALA A 55 -35.46 -95.29 -19.59
C ALA A 55 -35.49 -94.58 -18.21
N SER A 56 -35.40 -95.33 -17.10
CA SER A 56 -35.27 -94.79 -15.74
C SER A 56 -33.84 -94.38 -15.34
N ALA A 57 -32.80 -94.99 -15.93
CA ALA A 57 -31.40 -94.63 -15.69
C ALA A 57 -30.96 -93.41 -16.52
N VAL A 58 -31.54 -93.20 -17.71
CA VAL A 58 -31.27 -92.03 -18.55
C VAL A 58 -31.87 -90.75 -17.95
N THR A 59 -33.05 -90.83 -17.35
CA THR A 59 -33.65 -89.70 -16.62
C THR A 59 -32.85 -89.33 -15.39
N SER A 60 -32.39 -90.31 -14.60
CA SER A 60 -31.52 -90.05 -13.44
C SER A 60 -30.12 -89.55 -13.84
N LEU A 61 -29.52 -90.09 -14.91
CA LEU A 61 -28.25 -89.58 -15.45
C LEU A 61 -28.38 -88.14 -15.97
N SER A 62 -29.47 -87.82 -16.66
CA SER A 62 -29.79 -86.46 -17.11
C SER A 62 -29.92 -85.49 -15.93
N TYR A 63 -30.60 -85.88 -14.85
CA TYR A 63 -30.68 -85.09 -13.62
C TYR A 63 -29.30 -84.85 -12.99
N VAL A 64 -28.45 -85.88 -12.90
CA VAL A 64 -27.09 -85.75 -12.36
C VAL A 64 -26.22 -84.83 -13.22
N PHE A 65 -26.27 -84.95 -14.54
CA PHE A 65 -25.58 -84.03 -15.46
C PHE A 65 -26.08 -82.60 -15.31
N THR A 66 -27.40 -82.41 -15.18
CA THR A 66 -27.99 -81.07 -15.03
C THR A 66 -27.56 -80.42 -13.71
N ILE A 67 -27.51 -81.18 -12.60
CA ILE A 67 -27.01 -80.71 -11.31
C ILE A 67 -25.51 -80.38 -11.38
N LEU A 68 -24.70 -81.22 -12.02
CA LEU A 68 -23.27 -80.96 -12.22
C LEU A 68 -23.01 -79.69 -13.03
N VAL A 69 -23.73 -79.54 -14.15
CA VAL A 69 -23.66 -78.34 -14.99
C VAL A 69 -24.10 -77.11 -14.20
N ALA A 70 -25.15 -77.22 -13.38
CA ALA A 70 -25.62 -76.12 -12.53
C ALA A 70 -24.59 -75.73 -11.45
N ILE A 71 -23.96 -76.71 -10.78
CA ILE A 71 -22.89 -76.46 -9.80
C ILE A 71 -21.68 -75.81 -10.46
N TYR A 72 -21.26 -76.34 -11.62
CA TYR A 72 -20.15 -75.76 -12.38
C TYR A 72 -20.46 -74.33 -12.84
N ALA A 73 -21.66 -74.10 -13.37
CA ALA A 73 -22.12 -72.76 -13.76
C ALA A 73 -22.12 -71.79 -12.58
N LEU A 74 -22.58 -72.23 -11.40
CA LEU A 74 -22.55 -71.43 -10.19
C LEU A 74 -21.11 -71.08 -9.78
N LEU A 75 -20.21 -72.08 -9.70
CA LEU A 75 -18.80 -71.88 -9.36
C LEU A 75 -18.09 -70.94 -10.35
N ALA A 76 -18.27 -71.18 -11.65
CA ALA A 76 -17.72 -70.34 -12.70
C ALA A 76 -18.25 -68.90 -12.58
N THR A 77 -19.56 -68.73 -12.36
CA THR A 77 -20.18 -67.42 -12.20
C THR A 77 -19.61 -66.69 -10.98
N THR A 78 -19.52 -67.34 -9.82
CA THR A 78 -18.90 -66.74 -8.62
C THR A 78 -17.43 -66.35 -8.83
N PHE A 79 -16.65 -67.17 -9.55
CA PHE A 79 -15.25 -66.88 -9.85
C PHE A 79 -15.11 -65.68 -10.81
N PHE A 80 -15.92 -65.64 -11.88
CA PHE A 80 -15.95 -64.50 -12.79
C PHE A 80 -16.43 -63.23 -12.07
N SER A 81 -17.46 -63.29 -11.24
CA SER A 81 -17.91 -62.17 -10.41
C SER A 81 -16.80 -61.67 -9.48
N PHE A 82 -16.04 -62.56 -8.86
CA PHE A 82 -14.89 -62.20 -8.02
C PHE A 82 -13.78 -61.51 -8.83
N LEU A 83 -13.43 -62.02 -10.02
CA LEU A 83 -12.43 -61.39 -10.88
C LEU A 83 -12.89 -60.01 -11.36
N VAL A 84 -14.14 -59.88 -11.79
CA VAL A 84 -14.74 -58.60 -12.20
C VAL A 84 -14.70 -57.61 -11.04
N TRP A 85 -15.08 -58.04 -9.82
CA TRP A 85 -15.00 -57.20 -8.62
C TRP A 85 -13.56 -56.75 -8.30
N LYS A 86 -12.58 -57.65 -8.41
CA LYS A 86 -11.16 -57.32 -8.19
C LYS A 86 -10.61 -56.34 -9.23
N VAL A 87 -10.99 -56.50 -10.51
CA VAL A 87 -10.59 -55.56 -11.57
C VAL A 87 -11.29 -54.21 -11.39
N SER A 88 -12.56 -54.21 -11.00
CA SER A 88 -13.35 -53.00 -10.74
C SER A 88 -12.77 -52.18 -9.58
N THR A 89 -12.38 -52.84 -8.49
CA THR A 89 -11.75 -52.18 -7.34
C THR A 89 -10.38 -51.58 -7.70
N GLY A 90 -9.53 -52.32 -8.43
CA GLY A 90 -8.26 -51.78 -8.93
C GLY A 90 -8.45 -50.62 -9.91
N SER A 91 -9.46 -50.70 -10.79
CA SER A 91 -9.81 -49.61 -11.71
C SER A 91 -10.25 -48.35 -10.97
N LEU A 92 -11.05 -48.50 -9.90
CA LEU A 92 -11.51 -47.38 -9.07
C LEU A 92 -10.34 -46.69 -8.37
N GLU A 93 -9.39 -47.47 -7.82
CA GLU A 93 -8.20 -46.93 -7.16
C GLU A 93 -7.34 -46.11 -8.13
N VAL A 94 -7.09 -46.62 -9.35
CA VAL A 94 -6.34 -45.89 -10.38
C VAL A 94 -7.08 -44.61 -10.80
N SER A 95 -8.40 -44.65 -10.95
CA SER A 95 -9.19 -43.46 -11.26
C SER A 95 -9.12 -42.40 -10.15
N GLN A 96 -9.11 -42.82 -8.88
CA GLN A 96 -8.94 -41.91 -7.74
C GLN A 96 -7.54 -41.28 -7.75
N GLN A 97 -6.49 -42.09 -7.94
CA GLN A 97 -5.11 -41.59 -8.02
C GLN A 97 -4.92 -40.59 -9.17
N LEU A 98 -5.50 -40.85 -10.35
CA LEU A 98 -5.47 -39.91 -11.48
C LEU A 98 -6.18 -38.61 -11.15
N LYS A 99 -7.36 -38.67 -10.52
CA LYS A 99 -8.10 -37.48 -10.10
C LYS A 99 -7.29 -36.64 -9.10
N ASP A 100 -6.62 -37.29 -8.15
CA ASP A 100 -5.78 -36.59 -7.17
C ASP A 100 -4.54 -35.95 -7.81
N LEU A 101 -3.93 -36.62 -8.81
CA LEU A 101 -2.84 -36.04 -9.60
C LEU A 101 -3.30 -34.84 -10.43
N GLU A 102 -4.48 -34.90 -11.06
CA GLU A 102 -5.05 -33.76 -11.79
C GLU A 102 -5.34 -32.58 -10.85
N ASN A 103 -5.98 -32.84 -9.70
CA ASN A 103 -6.24 -31.82 -8.69
C ASN A 103 -4.94 -31.16 -8.18
N ASN A 104 -3.89 -31.95 -7.97
CA ASN A 104 -2.59 -31.41 -7.55
C ASN A 104 -1.93 -30.60 -8.67
N ARG A 105 -2.01 -31.05 -9.92
CA ARG A 105 -1.51 -30.29 -11.08
C ARG A 105 -2.22 -28.94 -11.21
N ASP A 106 -3.54 -28.91 -11.06
CA ASP A 106 -4.32 -27.67 -11.17
C ASP A 106 -3.96 -26.69 -10.04
N LYS A 107 -3.71 -27.19 -8.82
CA LYS A 107 -3.21 -26.36 -7.70
C LYS A 107 -1.82 -25.80 -7.96
N GLU A 108 -0.90 -26.60 -8.49
CA GLU A 108 0.45 -26.13 -8.82
C GLU A 108 0.42 -25.08 -9.94
N ILE A 109 -0.46 -25.24 -10.94
CA ILE A 109 -0.68 -24.20 -11.96
C ILE A 109 -1.13 -22.90 -11.29
N VAL A 110 -2.14 -22.93 -10.42
CA VAL A 110 -2.61 -21.73 -9.72
C VAL A 110 -1.49 -21.09 -8.91
N ARG A 111 -0.69 -21.90 -8.23
CA ARG A 111 0.44 -21.45 -7.41
C ARG A 111 1.53 -20.77 -8.24
N GLU A 112 1.96 -21.36 -9.35
CA GLU A 112 2.95 -20.78 -10.26
C GLU A 112 2.48 -19.43 -10.81
N ASN A 113 1.21 -19.35 -11.24
CA ASN A 113 0.63 -18.10 -11.73
C ASN A 113 0.52 -17.05 -10.61
N ALA A 114 0.12 -17.46 -9.40
CA ALA A 114 0.05 -16.57 -8.25
C ALA A 114 1.42 -16.02 -7.87
N LEU A 115 2.49 -16.83 -7.94
CA LEU A 115 3.86 -16.38 -7.71
C LEU A 115 4.27 -15.28 -8.70
N ILE A 116 4.01 -15.49 -10.00
CA ILE A 116 4.33 -14.49 -11.03
C ILE A 116 3.56 -13.21 -10.77
N VAL A 117 2.23 -13.31 -10.61
CA VAL A 117 1.36 -12.14 -10.36
C VAL A 117 1.81 -11.38 -9.12
N TYR A 118 2.10 -12.10 -8.04
CA TYR A 118 2.51 -11.51 -6.78
C TYR A 118 3.78 -10.66 -6.92
N TYR A 119 4.84 -11.23 -7.48
CA TYR A 119 6.12 -10.54 -7.60
C TYR A 119 6.12 -9.44 -8.66
N ASP A 120 5.36 -9.60 -9.75
CA ASP A 120 5.19 -8.54 -10.74
C ASP A 120 4.48 -7.32 -10.14
N LEU A 121 3.40 -7.52 -9.39
CA LEU A 121 2.68 -6.43 -8.72
C LEU A 121 3.56 -5.76 -7.67
N GLN A 122 4.25 -6.53 -6.82
CA GLN A 122 5.19 -5.96 -5.85
C GLN A 122 6.27 -5.10 -6.52
N ARG A 123 6.83 -5.58 -7.64
CA ARG A 123 7.82 -4.83 -8.43
C ARG A 123 7.21 -3.57 -9.03
N GLY A 124 6.01 -3.65 -9.60
CA GLY A 124 5.31 -2.50 -10.19
C GLY A 124 5.07 -1.39 -9.16
N ILE A 125 4.59 -1.76 -7.97
CA ILE A 125 4.34 -0.81 -6.87
C ILE A 125 5.66 -0.20 -6.36
N SER A 126 6.72 -1.00 -6.22
CA SER A 126 8.03 -0.48 -5.84
C SER A 126 8.59 0.50 -6.87
N ASN A 127 8.49 0.16 -8.16
CA ASN A 127 8.92 1.02 -9.25
C ASN A 127 8.11 2.33 -9.27
N LEU A 128 6.79 2.27 -9.05
CA LEU A 128 5.95 3.46 -8.94
C LEU A 128 6.43 4.40 -7.84
N ARG A 129 6.73 3.87 -6.65
CA ARG A 129 7.28 4.67 -5.55
C ARG A 129 8.58 5.36 -5.94
N ASP A 130 9.52 4.62 -6.52
CA ASP A 130 10.83 5.15 -6.86
C ASP A 130 10.76 6.18 -7.99
N LEU A 131 9.86 5.97 -8.95
CA LEU A 131 9.52 6.93 -10.01
C LEU A 131 8.90 8.20 -9.44
N TYR A 132 7.93 8.06 -8.54
CA TYR A 132 7.33 9.21 -7.85
C TYR A 132 8.39 10.04 -7.13
N ILE A 133 9.27 9.39 -6.37
CA ILE A 133 10.37 10.08 -5.65
C ILE A 133 11.32 10.76 -6.64
N SER A 134 11.76 10.06 -7.69
CA SER A 134 12.74 10.59 -8.63
C SER A 134 12.19 11.73 -9.50
N CYS A 135 10.98 11.60 -10.03
CA CYS A 135 10.37 12.58 -10.93
C CYS A 135 9.71 13.74 -10.18
N LEU A 136 8.85 13.46 -9.20
CA LEU A 136 7.98 14.46 -8.57
C LEU A 136 8.58 15.11 -7.32
N LEU A 137 9.33 14.36 -6.51
CA LEU A 137 9.94 14.92 -5.30
C LEU A 137 11.31 15.52 -5.56
N LYS A 138 12.14 14.85 -6.38
CA LYS A 138 13.51 15.28 -6.67
C LYS A 138 13.64 16.12 -7.94
N GLY A 139 12.64 16.11 -8.82
CA GLY A 139 12.72 16.79 -10.12
C GLY A 139 13.84 16.25 -11.01
N SER A 140 14.21 14.98 -10.84
CA SER A 140 15.29 14.30 -11.55
C SER A 140 14.74 13.38 -12.65
N SER A 141 15.62 12.83 -13.49
CA SER A 141 15.20 11.86 -14.51
C SER A 141 14.57 10.60 -13.88
N PRO A 142 13.64 9.93 -14.59
CA PRO A 142 12.98 8.73 -14.09
C PRO A 142 13.97 7.66 -13.64
N ARG A 143 13.79 7.17 -12.41
CA ARG A 143 14.55 6.05 -11.84
C ARG A 143 13.58 5.07 -11.17
N PRO A 144 13.45 3.82 -11.67
CA PRO A 144 14.12 3.27 -12.85
C PRO A 144 13.67 3.95 -14.17
N ASN A 145 14.51 3.89 -15.21
CA ASN A 145 14.17 4.46 -16.52
C ASN A 145 13.39 3.51 -17.44
N ARG A 146 13.27 2.23 -17.05
CA ARG A 146 12.51 1.20 -17.72
C ARG A 146 11.95 0.23 -16.69
N ILE A 147 10.78 -0.30 -16.97
CA ILE A 147 10.12 -1.32 -16.17
C ILE A 147 9.72 -2.48 -17.08
N TYR A 148 9.57 -3.66 -16.49
CA TYR A 148 9.23 -4.89 -17.21
C TYR A 148 8.11 -5.59 -16.45
N PHE A 149 7.34 -6.43 -17.12
CA PHE A 149 6.29 -7.30 -16.56
C PHE A 149 6.20 -8.58 -17.38
N SER A 150 5.57 -9.63 -16.83
CA SER A 150 5.32 -10.88 -17.55
C SER A 150 4.44 -10.65 -18.79
N GLU A 151 4.88 -11.12 -19.96
CA GLU A 151 4.09 -11.07 -21.20
C GLU A 151 2.76 -11.85 -21.08
N ASP A 152 2.75 -12.92 -20.29
CA ASP A 152 1.58 -13.77 -20.06
C ASP A 152 0.69 -13.31 -18.88
N TRP A 153 0.79 -12.05 -18.42
CA TRP A 153 0.10 -11.60 -17.20
C TRP A 153 -1.42 -11.83 -17.24
N ILE A 154 -2.07 -11.66 -18.40
CA ILE A 154 -3.53 -11.87 -18.56
C ILE A 154 -3.90 -13.31 -18.22
N LYS A 155 -3.13 -14.29 -18.72
CA LYS A 155 -3.31 -15.71 -18.45
C LYS A 155 -3.06 -16.01 -16.98
N ASN A 156 -1.99 -15.44 -16.42
CA ASN A 156 -1.62 -15.65 -15.02
C ASN A 156 -2.72 -15.16 -14.09
N VAL A 157 -3.26 -13.96 -14.32
CA VAL A 157 -4.40 -13.40 -13.57
C VAL A 157 -5.67 -14.22 -13.79
N ALA A 158 -5.97 -14.65 -15.02
CA ALA A 158 -7.16 -15.44 -15.34
C ALA A 158 -7.21 -16.78 -14.56
N ASN A 159 -6.05 -17.40 -14.33
CA ASN A 159 -5.95 -18.63 -13.54
C ASN A 159 -6.28 -18.43 -12.05
N LEU A 160 -6.34 -17.18 -11.56
CA LEU A 160 -6.73 -16.85 -10.18
C LEU A 160 -8.25 -16.66 -9.99
N ARG A 161 -9.06 -16.76 -11.06
CA ARG A 161 -10.52 -16.50 -11.04
C ARG A 161 -11.32 -17.33 -10.02
N GLY A 162 -10.82 -18.50 -9.64
CA GLY A 162 -11.47 -19.37 -8.66
C GLY A 162 -11.15 -19.00 -7.21
N GLN A 163 -10.16 -18.14 -6.99
CA GLN A 163 -9.60 -17.82 -5.67
C GLN A 163 -9.90 -16.38 -5.23
N LEU A 164 -9.96 -15.46 -6.20
CA LEU A 164 -10.32 -14.06 -6.00
C LEU A 164 -11.79 -13.81 -6.37
N THR A 165 -12.41 -12.80 -5.77
CA THR A 165 -13.74 -12.32 -6.21
C THR A 165 -13.63 -11.54 -7.53
N SER A 166 -14.74 -11.38 -8.25
CA SER A 166 -14.75 -10.63 -9.52
C SER A 166 -14.29 -9.18 -9.36
N GLN A 167 -14.61 -8.53 -8.24
CA GLN A 167 -14.17 -7.16 -7.97
C GLN A 167 -12.66 -7.08 -7.78
N GLU A 168 -12.08 -8.04 -7.05
CA GLU A 168 -10.64 -8.10 -6.81
C GLU A 168 -9.88 -8.44 -8.09
N LEU A 169 -10.40 -9.38 -8.87
CA LEU A 169 -9.82 -9.76 -10.16
C LEU A 169 -9.78 -8.54 -11.12
N ASN A 170 -10.88 -7.78 -11.18
CA ASN A 170 -10.94 -6.55 -11.99
C ASN A 170 -9.96 -5.48 -11.49
N LYS A 171 -9.78 -5.33 -10.17
CA LYS A 171 -8.75 -4.43 -9.61
C LYS A 171 -7.35 -4.85 -10.04
N VAL A 172 -7.05 -6.15 -10.04
CA VAL A 172 -5.75 -6.68 -10.50
C VAL A 172 -5.55 -6.43 -12.00
N TYR A 173 -6.57 -6.67 -12.83
CA TYR A 173 -6.52 -6.35 -14.27
C TYR A 173 -6.23 -4.87 -14.52
N LYS A 174 -7.00 -3.98 -13.88
CA LYS A 174 -6.83 -2.52 -13.99
C LYS A 174 -5.41 -2.11 -13.59
N LEU A 175 -4.88 -2.68 -12.50
CA LEU A 175 -3.55 -2.36 -12.01
C LEU A 175 -2.45 -2.74 -13.01
N TYR A 176 -2.55 -3.91 -13.65
CA TYR A 176 -1.64 -4.28 -14.72
C TYR A 176 -1.74 -3.32 -15.91
N GLU A 177 -2.95 -2.99 -16.36
CA GLU A 177 -3.14 -2.01 -17.44
C GLU A 177 -2.46 -0.67 -17.11
N GLN A 178 -2.65 -0.16 -15.90
CA GLN A 178 -1.98 1.06 -15.42
C GLN A 178 -0.45 0.93 -15.40
N PHE A 179 0.09 -0.22 -15.02
CA PHE A 179 1.54 -0.47 -15.07
C PHE A 179 2.09 -0.58 -16.49
N TYR A 180 1.33 -1.11 -17.45
CA TYR A 180 1.71 -1.10 -18.86
C TYR A 180 1.63 0.31 -19.46
N THR A 181 0.63 1.12 -19.08
CA THR A 181 0.60 2.54 -19.43
C THR A 181 1.82 3.26 -18.88
N LEU A 182 2.19 3.02 -17.62
CA LEU A 182 3.41 3.56 -17.03
C LEU A 182 4.66 3.15 -17.82
N GLN A 183 4.73 1.88 -18.26
CA GLN A 183 5.83 1.39 -19.07
C GLN A 183 5.93 2.16 -20.41
N SER A 184 4.81 2.33 -21.11
CA SER A 184 4.76 3.08 -22.38
C SER A 184 5.24 4.52 -22.19
N LEU A 185 4.73 5.21 -21.15
CA LEU A 185 5.12 6.59 -20.84
C LEU A 185 6.62 6.72 -20.53
N LEU A 186 7.23 5.71 -19.91
CA LEU A 186 8.67 5.68 -19.66
C LEU A 186 9.49 5.41 -20.93
N GLU A 187 9.00 4.57 -21.84
CA GLU A 187 9.66 4.29 -23.12
C GLU A 187 9.62 5.50 -24.06
N GLU A 188 8.54 6.29 -24.00
CA GLU A 188 8.38 7.55 -24.73
C GLU A 188 9.16 8.72 -24.10
N PHE A 189 9.60 8.58 -22.84
CA PHE A 189 10.28 9.64 -22.12
C PHE A 189 11.58 10.07 -22.80
N LYS A 190 11.62 11.32 -23.27
CA LYS A 190 12.82 11.97 -23.79
C LYS A 190 13.42 12.86 -22.72
N SER A 191 14.71 12.67 -22.43
CA SER A 191 15.44 13.32 -21.34
C SER A 191 15.51 14.87 -21.36
N ASN A 192 14.99 15.52 -22.41
CA ASN A 192 15.06 16.97 -22.60
C ASN A 192 13.71 17.68 -22.52
N GLU A 193 12.59 16.97 -22.30
CA GLU A 193 11.25 17.58 -22.22
C GLU A 193 10.62 17.36 -20.84
N LYS A 194 9.93 18.39 -20.35
CA LYS A 194 9.14 18.33 -19.13
C LYS A 194 7.92 17.44 -19.42
N ASN A 195 7.92 16.21 -18.94
CA ASN A 195 6.86 15.26 -19.22
C ASN A 195 5.73 15.41 -18.20
N ASP A 196 4.86 16.40 -18.42
CA ASP A 196 3.70 16.69 -17.57
C ASP A 196 2.70 15.50 -17.54
N GLU A 197 2.62 14.72 -18.62
CA GLU A 197 1.77 13.52 -18.70
C GLU A 197 2.25 12.40 -17.76
N LEU A 198 3.54 12.05 -17.81
CA LEU A 198 4.13 11.08 -16.88
C LEU A 198 3.95 11.53 -15.42
N ASN A 199 4.20 12.82 -15.15
CA ASN A 199 4.07 13.37 -13.81
C ASN A 199 2.63 13.30 -13.29
N HIS A 200 1.65 13.66 -14.11
CA HIS A 200 0.23 13.58 -13.74
C HIS A 200 -0.20 12.12 -13.50
N PHE A 201 0.21 11.21 -14.40
CA PHE A 201 -0.08 9.79 -14.26
C PHE A 201 0.53 9.18 -12.98
N LEU A 202 1.78 9.55 -12.66
CA LEU A 202 2.44 9.12 -11.42
C LEU A 202 1.70 9.62 -10.17
N GLU A 203 1.19 10.86 -10.21
CA GLU A 203 0.45 11.45 -9.09
C GLU A 203 -0.89 10.75 -8.86
N ASP A 204 -1.66 10.51 -9.93
CA ASP A 204 -2.95 9.84 -9.88
C ASP A 204 -2.79 8.39 -9.41
N LEU A 205 -1.87 7.64 -10.03
CA LEU A 205 -1.65 6.23 -9.68
C LEU A 205 -1.12 6.09 -8.25
N SER A 206 -0.22 6.97 -7.80
CA SER A 206 0.28 6.93 -6.41
C SER A 206 -0.82 7.23 -5.40
N THR A 207 -1.73 8.15 -5.72
CA THR A 207 -2.88 8.48 -4.86
C THR A 207 -3.90 7.33 -4.81
N GLU A 208 -4.03 6.55 -5.88
CA GLU A 208 -4.91 5.38 -5.92
C GLU A 208 -4.35 4.18 -5.12
N LEU A 209 -3.04 3.92 -5.16
CA LEU A 209 -2.46 2.69 -4.61
C LEU A 209 -1.96 2.82 -3.17
N PHE A 210 -1.39 3.97 -2.78
CA PHE A 210 -0.87 4.17 -1.44
C PHE A 210 -2.00 4.57 -0.47
N ALA A 211 -1.80 4.25 0.81
CA ALA A 211 -2.81 4.49 1.82
C ALA A 211 -3.16 5.98 1.94
N ASP A 212 -4.44 6.28 2.09
CA ASP A 212 -5.02 7.62 2.12
C ASP A 212 -4.43 8.57 3.18
N PHE A 213 -4.02 8.03 4.33
CA PHE A 213 -3.34 8.79 5.39
C PHE A 213 -1.86 9.09 5.09
N ILE A 214 -1.26 8.42 4.10
CA ILE A 214 0.12 8.66 3.65
C ILE A 214 0.08 9.71 2.54
N GLN A 215 0.25 10.97 2.91
CA GLN A 215 0.40 12.01 1.89
C GLN A 215 1.64 11.71 1.04
N THR A 216 1.48 11.76 -0.29
CA THR A 216 2.51 11.35 -1.25
C THR A 216 3.89 12.04 -1.09
N PRO A 217 4.02 13.30 -0.60
CA PRO A 217 5.31 13.86 -0.21
C PRO A 217 6.10 13.05 0.83
N LEU A 218 5.43 12.26 1.66
CA LEU A 218 6.06 11.44 2.69
C LEU A 218 6.71 10.16 2.13
N LEU A 219 6.47 9.77 0.88
CA LEU A 219 7.00 8.51 0.32
C LEU A 219 8.54 8.44 0.35
N GLU A 220 9.23 9.58 0.25
CA GLU A 220 10.70 9.66 0.41
C GLU A 220 11.13 9.50 1.88
N GLU A 221 10.38 10.09 2.80
CA GLU A 221 10.68 10.07 4.23
C GLU A 221 10.37 8.71 4.88
N LEU A 222 9.33 8.02 4.38
CA LEU A 222 8.90 6.72 4.86
C LEU A 222 9.79 5.59 4.32
N LYS A 223 10.95 5.40 4.96
CA LYS A 223 11.95 4.37 4.62
C LYS A 223 11.58 2.99 5.17
N VAL A 224 10.46 2.45 4.70
CA VAL A 224 9.98 1.11 5.07
C VAL A 224 10.77 0.00 4.37
N SER A 225 10.84 -1.19 4.98
CA SER A 225 11.52 -2.37 4.43
C SER A 225 10.79 -2.99 3.24
N SER A 226 9.46 -2.88 3.19
CA SER A 226 8.62 -3.40 2.13
C SER A 226 7.59 -2.36 1.69
N VAL A 227 7.39 -2.22 0.38
CA VAL A 227 6.38 -1.32 -0.17
C VAL A 227 4.95 -1.71 0.24
N ASP A 228 4.74 -2.98 0.63
CA ASP A 228 3.48 -3.47 1.20
C ASP A 228 3.04 -2.65 2.43
N GLU A 229 4.00 -2.06 3.15
CA GLU A 229 3.70 -1.22 4.29
C GLU A 229 3.09 0.14 3.92
N LEU A 230 3.14 0.56 2.65
CA LEU A 230 2.61 1.86 2.21
C LEU A 230 1.26 1.76 1.51
N LEU A 231 0.79 0.54 1.23
CA LEU A 231 -0.39 0.29 0.43
C LEU A 231 -1.70 0.58 1.16
N ASP A 232 -2.71 0.98 0.39
CA ASP A 232 -4.09 0.95 0.85
C ASP A 232 -4.46 -0.47 1.33
N ILE A 233 -5.28 -0.54 2.39
CA ILE A 233 -5.59 -1.79 3.06
C ILE A 233 -6.33 -2.79 2.16
N ASP A 234 -7.16 -2.31 1.23
CA ASP A 234 -7.89 -3.20 0.33
C ASP A 234 -6.95 -3.83 -0.69
N LEU A 235 -6.03 -3.05 -1.25
CA LEU A 235 -5.00 -3.55 -2.16
C LEU A 235 -4.04 -4.50 -1.43
N TYR A 236 -3.64 -4.16 -0.21
CA TYR A 236 -2.83 -5.04 0.63
C TYR A 236 -3.51 -6.41 0.83
N ILE A 237 -4.81 -6.43 1.17
CA ILE A 237 -5.56 -7.68 1.36
C ILE A 237 -5.63 -8.51 0.07
N ILE A 238 -5.83 -7.87 -1.08
CA ILE A 238 -5.79 -8.56 -2.39
C ILE A 238 -4.41 -9.20 -2.59
N LEU A 239 -3.33 -8.46 -2.36
CA LEU A 239 -1.97 -9.01 -2.45
C LEU A 239 -1.73 -10.15 -1.46
N GLN A 240 -2.27 -10.08 -0.24
CA GLN A 240 -2.16 -11.17 0.74
C GLN A 240 -2.94 -12.42 0.32
N LYS A 241 -4.08 -12.28 -0.34
CA LYS A 241 -4.80 -13.41 -0.92
C LYS A 241 -4.00 -14.07 -2.03
N ILE A 242 -3.38 -13.28 -2.90
CA ILE A 242 -2.49 -13.81 -3.96
C ILE A 242 -1.25 -14.46 -3.32
N TYR A 243 -0.66 -13.83 -2.31
CA TYR A 243 0.48 -14.35 -1.56
C TYR A 243 0.19 -15.70 -0.92
N HIS A 244 -0.99 -15.86 -0.30
CA HIS A 244 -1.45 -17.12 0.27
C HIS A 244 -1.43 -18.27 -0.75
N LEU A 245 -1.81 -17.99 -2.01
CA LEU A 245 -1.82 -19.00 -3.09
C LEU A 245 -0.43 -19.44 -3.55
N THR A 246 0.64 -18.74 -3.14
CA THR A 246 2.01 -19.10 -3.51
C THR A 246 2.57 -20.29 -2.72
N PHE A 247 1.88 -20.69 -1.65
CA PHE A 247 2.29 -21.76 -0.74
C PHE A 247 1.68 -23.11 -1.11
N THR A 248 2.42 -24.18 -0.84
CA THR A 248 1.89 -25.54 -0.94
C THR A 248 1.01 -25.87 0.27
N ASN A 249 0.14 -26.87 0.13
CA ASN A 249 -0.69 -27.37 1.22
C ASN A 249 0.11 -27.80 2.47
N SER A 250 1.36 -28.27 2.31
CA SER A 250 2.24 -28.64 3.43
C SER A 250 2.82 -27.43 4.19
N GLN A 251 2.77 -26.24 3.59
CA GLN A 251 3.24 -25.00 4.21
C GLN A 251 2.11 -24.22 4.89
N ILE A 252 0.86 -24.58 4.63
CA ILE A 252 -0.32 -23.93 5.18
C ILE A 252 -0.81 -24.76 6.37
N ASN A 253 -0.81 -24.18 7.57
CA ASN A 253 -1.30 -24.84 8.77
C ASN A 253 -2.49 -24.07 9.36
N GLU A 254 -3.55 -24.79 9.72
CA GLU A 254 -4.71 -24.27 10.45
C GLU A 254 -4.70 -24.85 11.87
N VAL A 255 -4.70 -23.99 12.88
CA VAL A 255 -4.76 -24.34 14.29
C VAL A 255 -6.06 -23.79 14.88
N VAL A 256 -6.80 -24.65 15.58
CA VAL A 256 -8.02 -24.24 16.30
C VAL A 256 -7.72 -24.21 17.78
N MET A 257 -7.95 -23.06 18.41
CA MET A 257 -7.75 -22.85 19.83
C MET A 257 -9.04 -22.43 20.51
N LEU A 258 -9.12 -22.63 21.83
CA LEU A 258 -10.19 -22.11 22.67
C LEU A 258 -9.61 -20.96 23.50
N GLU A 259 -10.00 -19.73 23.18
CA GLU A 259 -9.70 -18.56 24.01
C GLU A 259 -11.01 -18.08 24.64
N ASN A 260 -11.05 -17.97 25.97
CA ASN A 260 -12.24 -17.52 26.73
C ASN A 260 -13.53 -18.31 26.44
N GLY A 261 -13.43 -19.57 26.02
CA GLY A 261 -14.56 -20.43 25.67
C GLY A 261 -15.05 -20.31 24.22
N GLU A 262 -14.45 -19.42 23.42
CA GLU A 262 -14.74 -19.25 22.00
C GLU A 262 -13.69 -19.94 21.12
N LYS A 263 -14.13 -20.48 19.98
CA LYS A 263 -13.23 -21.09 19.00
C LYS A 263 -12.56 -20.01 18.18
N ILE A 264 -11.23 -20.04 18.16
CA ILE A 264 -10.42 -19.15 17.33
C ILE A 264 -9.63 -19.99 16.33
N TYR A 265 -9.58 -19.50 15.09
CA TYR A 265 -8.91 -20.13 13.97
C TYR A 265 -7.67 -19.32 13.62
N GLU A 266 -6.50 -19.94 13.72
CA GLU A 266 -5.22 -19.35 13.36
C GLU A 266 -4.64 -20.05 12.13
N PHE A 267 -4.32 -19.26 11.11
CA PHE A 267 -3.71 -19.70 9.87
C PHE A 267 -2.25 -19.28 9.85
N TYR A 268 -1.37 -20.22 9.51
CA TYR A 268 0.07 -20.01 9.41
C TYR A 268 0.54 -20.32 7.99
N LEU A 269 1.42 -19.48 7.45
CA LEU A 269 2.12 -19.69 6.19
C LEU A 269 3.60 -19.91 6.47
N ASN A 270 4.07 -21.13 6.21
CA ASN A 270 5.44 -21.56 6.45
C ASN A 270 5.92 -21.24 7.88
N GLY A 271 5.04 -21.42 8.87
CA GLY A 271 5.31 -21.16 10.29
C GLY A 271 5.14 -19.71 10.75
N VAL A 272 4.87 -18.76 9.85
CA VAL A 272 4.57 -17.36 10.18
C VAL A 272 3.05 -17.19 10.33
N PRO A 273 2.53 -16.54 11.39
CA PRO A 273 1.11 -16.27 11.49
C PRO A 273 0.66 -15.39 10.32
N PHE A 274 -0.48 -15.75 9.72
CA PHE A 274 -1.05 -15.06 8.56
C PHE A 274 -2.39 -14.42 8.90
N PHE A 275 -3.31 -15.19 9.48
CA PHE A 275 -4.63 -14.68 9.86
C PHE A 275 -5.12 -15.38 11.13
N LYS A 276 -5.69 -14.61 12.06
CA LYS A 276 -6.37 -15.10 13.25
C LYS A 276 -7.81 -14.59 13.21
N GLY A 277 -8.81 -15.44 13.35
CA GLY A 277 -10.22 -15.02 13.28
C GLY A 277 -11.16 -15.84 14.16
N ASN A 278 -12.31 -15.25 14.49
CA ASN A 278 -13.37 -15.91 15.27
C ASN A 278 -14.25 -16.86 14.43
N ILE A 279 -14.25 -16.71 13.10
CA ILE A 279 -15.00 -17.56 12.16
C ILE A 279 -14.01 -18.40 11.36
N LYS A 280 -14.41 -19.65 11.05
CA LYS A 280 -13.59 -20.54 10.23
C LYS A 280 -13.39 -19.94 8.83
N GLY A 281 -12.13 -19.82 8.42
CA GLY A 281 -11.72 -19.23 7.16
C GLY A 281 -10.96 -17.91 7.36
N THR A 282 -10.48 -17.33 6.26
CA THR A 282 -9.70 -16.09 6.27
C THR A 282 -10.54 -14.90 5.80
N PHE A 283 -10.31 -13.72 6.37
CA PHE A 283 -10.99 -12.46 6.02
C PHE A 283 -12.50 -12.48 6.25
N VAL A 284 -12.98 -13.09 7.33
CA VAL A 284 -14.40 -13.12 7.71
C VAL A 284 -14.53 -12.93 9.21
N GLY A 285 -15.50 -12.11 9.62
CA GLY A 285 -15.76 -11.83 11.03
C GLY A 285 -14.70 -10.93 11.64
N ASP A 286 -14.54 -11.04 12.95
CA ASP A 286 -13.47 -10.32 13.65
C ASP A 286 -12.17 -11.08 13.49
N GLY A 287 -11.12 -10.37 13.07
CA GLY A 287 -9.84 -11.00 12.81
C GLY A 287 -8.65 -10.06 12.84
N ILE A 288 -7.50 -10.70 12.80
CA ILE A 288 -6.17 -10.09 12.81
C ILE A 288 -5.41 -10.64 11.62
N LEU A 289 -5.01 -9.76 10.72
CA LEU A 289 -4.12 -10.06 9.59
C LEU A 289 -2.70 -9.70 10.00
N TYR A 290 -1.76 -10.58 9.69
CA TYR A 290 -0.34 -10.40 9.97
C TYR A 290 0.44 -10.13 8.68
N ASN A 291 1.51 -9.36 8.78
CA ASN A 291 2.47 -9.18 7.70
C ASN A 291 3.46 -10.36 7.63
N LYS A 292 4.34 -10.33 6.63
CA LYS A 292 5.33 -11.40 6.38
C LYS A 292 6.32 -11.62 7.52
N ASP A 293 6.51 -10.63 8.38
CA ASP A 293 7.36 -10.72 9.57
C ASP A 293 6.61 -11.22 10.80
N GLY A 294 5.33 -11.60 10.65
CA GLY A 294 4.46 -12.05 11.74
C GLY A 294 3.99 -10.93 12.66
N LYS A 295 4.06 -9.67 12.23
CA LYS A 295 3.51 -8.52 12.98
C LYS A 295 2.09 -8.23 12.55
N ILE A 296 1.26 -7.76 13.47
CA ILE A 296 -0.13 -7.39 13.17
C ILE A 296 -0.13 -6.27 12.13
N LYS A 297 -0.73 -6.51 10.97
CA LYS A 297 -0.96 -5.51 9.92
C LYS A 297 -2.31 -4.83 10.11
N CYS A 298 -3.36 -5.57 10.39
CA CYS A 298 -4.62 -4.98 10.79
C CYS A 298 -5.38 -5.90 11.75
N SER A 299 -6.23 -5.28 12.57
CA SER A 299 -7.10 -5.94 13.53
C SER A 299 -8.46 -5.27 13.49
N GLY A 300 -9.52 -6.03 13.23
CA GLY A 300 -10.85 -5.46 13.07
C GLY A 300 -11.83 -6.41 12.42
N GLN A 301 -12.88 -5.84 11.82
CA GLN A 301 -13.98 -6.59 11.25
C GLN A 301 -13.83 -6.74 9.73
N PHE A 302 -14.07 -7.95 9.25
CA PHE A 302 -14.07 -8.32 7.85
C PHE A 302 -15.44 -8.81 7.41
N GLU A 303 -15.97 -8.23 6.34
CA GLU A 303 -17.23 -8.64 5.71
C GLU A 303 -17.03 -8.81 4.21
N SER A 304 -17.64 -9.84 3.62
CA SER A 304 -17.49 -10.14 2.19
C SER A 304 -16.03 -10.21 1.71
N LYS A 305 -15.13 -10.70 2.59
CA LYS A 305 -13.68 -10.77 2.38
C LYS A 305 -12.97 -9.41 2.29
N GLN A 306 -13.58 -8.31 2.73
CA GLN A 306 -13.01 -6.96 2.76
C GLN A 306 -12.86 -6.47 4.19
N PHE A 307 -11.89 -5.57 4.43
CA PHE A 307 -11.71 -4.95 5.74
C PHE A 307 -12.62 -3.73 5.89
N ILE A 308 -13.47 -3.75 6.91
CA ILE A 308 -14.54 -2.77 7.08
C ILE A 308 -14.13 -1.68 8.07
N LYS A 309 -13.73 -2.07 9.28
CA LYS A 309 -13.32 -1.16 10.36
C LYS A 309 -12.33 -1.82 11.28
N GLY A 310 -11.60 -1.02 12.04
CA GLY A 310 -10.60 -1.47 13.00
C GLY A 310 -9.30 -0.69 12.85
N THR A 311 -8.21 -1.25 13.33
CA THR A 311 -6.91 -0.58 13.34
C THR A 311 -5.94 -1.24 12.37
N VAL A 312 -5.29 -0.43 11.53
CA VAL A 312 -4.22 -0.82 10.60
C VAL A 312 -2.90 -0.31 11.15
N TYR A 313 -1.87 -1.12 11.02
CA TYR A 313 -0.53 -0.87 11.51
C TYR A 313 0.48 -0.98 10.36
N GLY A 314 1.58 -0.25 10.49
CA GLY A 314 2.72 -0.39 9.59
C GLY A 314 4.02 -0.22 10.34
N TYR A 315 5.10 -0.73 9.76
CA TYR A 315 6.40 -0.82 10.44
C TYR A 315 7.54 -0.37 9.52
N TYR A 316 8.49 0.37 10.09
CA TYR A 316 9.79 0.60 9.44
C TYR A 316 10.66 -0.64 9.51
N SER A 317 10.58 -1.35 10.64
CA SER A 317 11.28 -2.61 10.91
C SER A 317 10.57 -3.34 12.06
N SER A 318 11.05 -4.54 12.39
CA SER A 318 10.52 -5.34 13.51
C SER A 318 10.47 -4.63 14.87
N LYS A 319 11.27 -3.57 15.06
CA LYS A 319 11.34 -2.77 16.29
C LYS A 319 10.60 -1.43 16.22
N TYR A 320 10.44 -0.84 15.04
CA TYR A 320 9.99 0.54 14.89
C TYR A 320 8.67 0.59 14.12
N LYS A 321 7.59 1.02 14.80
CA LYS A 321 6.27 1.22 14.22
C LYS A 321 6.26 2.49 13.36
N CYS A 322 5.81 2.36 12.12
CA CYS A 322 5.65 3.46 11.17
C CYS A 322 4.33 4.19 11.41
N TYR A 323 3.22 3.46 11.50
CA TYR A 323 1.91 4.06 11.74
C TYR A 323 0.95 3.13 12.48
N GLU A 324 -0.10 3.74 13.00
CA GLU A 324 -1.27 3.12 13.60
C GLU A 324 -2.49 3.99 13.29
N ILE A 325 -3.41 3.45 12.48
CA ILE A 325 -4.56 4.16 11.93
C ILE A 325 -5.82 3.40 12.25
N THR A 326 -6.77 4.05 12.94
CA THR A 326 -8.06 3.48 13.28
C THR A 326 -9.13 4.00 12.33
N TYR A 327 -9.73 3.06 11.61
CA TYR A 327 -10.88 3.28 10.74
C TYR A 327 -12.18 2.91 11.45
N GLU A 328 -13.19 3.75 11.24
CA GLU A 328 -14.58 3.49 11.57
C GLU A 328 -15.44 3.59 10.30
N VAL A 329 -16.68 3.09 10.36
CA VAL A 329 -17.62 3.21 9.25
C VAL A 329 -18.75 4.14 9.67
N SER A 330 -18.85 5.26 8.95
CA SER A 330 -19.90 6.26 9.09
C SER A 330 -20.69 6.29 7.79
N SER A 331 -22.01 6.07 7.86
CA SER A 331 -22.89 6.11 6.67
C SER A 331 -22.46 5.15 5.53
N GLY A 332 -21.85 4.02 5.86
CA GLY A 332 -21.38 3.03 4.88
C GLY A 332 -20.03 3.34 4.23
N ILE A 333 -19.36 4.43 4.64
CA ILE A 333 -18.04 4.83 4.15
C ILE A 333 -17.02 4.61 5.26
N ARG A 334 -15.87 4.02 4.91
CA ARG A 334 -14.73 3.83 5.80
C ARG A 334 -13.99 5.16 5.96
N GLU A 335 -13.90 5.66 7.19
CA GLU A 335 -13.28 6.95 7.54
C GLU A 335 -12.21 6.76 8.62
N ILE A 336 -11.13 7.53 8.53
CA ILE A 336 -10.10 7.56 9.57
C ILE A 336 -10.64 8.38 10.75
N LYS A 337 -10.73 7.76 11.94
CA LYS A 337 -11.10 8.47 13.17
C LYS A 337 -9.86 9.02 13.87
N LYS A 338 -8.84 8.18 14.00
CA LYS A 338 -7.60 8.49 14.72
C LYS A 338 -6.42 7.91 13.97
N GLY A 339 -5.31 8.62 13.96
CA GLY A 339 -4.10 8.15 13.30
C GLY A 339 -2.83 8.69 13.91
N ILE A 340 -1.80 7.85 13.92
CA ILE A 340 -0.44 8.18 14.27
C ILE A 340 0.45 7.73 13.11
N VAL A 341 1.30 8.63 12.62
CA VAL A 341 2.36 8.34 11.64
C VAL A 341 3.65 8.91 12.21
N ASN A 342 4.58 8.02 12.57
CA ASN A 342 5.82 8.33 13.26
C ASN A 342 6.92 8.74 12.26
N LYS A 343 7.79 9.66 12.67
CA LYS A 343 9.07 9.87 11.98
C LYS A 343 10.07 8.78 12.38
N LEU A 344 10.91 8.35 11.44
CA LEU A 344 11.99 7.41 11.74
C LEU A 344 13.14 8.15 12.44
N ILE A 345 13.13 8.19 13.78
CA ILE A 345 14.19 8.78 14.61
C ILE A 345 14.69 7.74 15.61
N LYS A 346 16.00 7.72 15.86
CA LYS A 346 16.65 6.76 16.78
C LYS A 346 16.50 7.13 18.27
N ASP A 347 16.14 8.37 18.56
CA ASP A 347 15.96 8.92 19.92
C ASP A 347 14.48 9.17 20.21
N ASP A 348 14.04 8.71 21.39
CA ASP A 348 12.66 8.59 21.93
C ASP A 348 11.85 9.91 22.05
N ASN A 349 12.19 10.97 21.33
CA ASN A 349 11.51 12.27 21.42
C ASN A 349 10.18 12.34 20.66
N ASN A 350 9.52 11.21 20.37
CA ASN A 350 8.16 11.11 19.84
C ASN A 350 7.82 12.20 18.80
N GLN A 351 8.57 12.23 17.69
CA GLN A 351 8.24 13.11 16.58
C GLN A 351 7.29 12.43 15.60
N TYR A 352 6.21 13.12 15.27
CA TYR A 352 5.17 12.62 14.40
C TYR A 352 5.15 13.41 13.08
N PHE A 353 4.84 12.72 11.98
CA PHE A 353 4.28 13.40 10.82
C PHE A 353 2.84 13.76 11.10
N TYR A 354 2.08 12.82 11.67
CA TYR A 354 0.68 12.98 12.10
C TYR A 354 0.48 12.30 13.44
N ASN A 355 -0.25 12.94 14.35
CA ASN A 355 -0.75 12.31 15.56
C ASN A 355 -2.00 13.04 16.01
N GLY A 356 -3.17 12.45 15.80
CA GLY A 356 -4.40 13.12 16.12
C GLY A 356 -5.67 12.44 15.63
N GLU A 357 -6.75 13.18 15.75
CA GLU A 357 -8.06 12.84 15.21
C GLU A 357 -8.19 13.35 13.78
N PHE A 358 -8.87 12.59 12.95
CA PHE A 358 -9.04 12.89 11.53
C PHE A 358 -10.50 13.24 11.23
N GLN A 359 -10.70 14.16 10.28
CA GLN A 359 -11.99 14.47 9.70
C GLN A 359 -11.78 14.77 8.21
N GLY A 360 -12.55 14.11 7.34
CA GLY A 360 -12.40 14.26 5.88
C GLY A 360 -10.99 13.94 5.37
N GLY A 361 -10.34 12.92 5.95
CA GLY A 361 -8.99 12.48 5.56
C GLY A 361 -7.85 13.38 6.03
N LYS A 362 -8.11 14.42 6.84
CA LYS A 362 -7.09 15.34 7.36
C LYS A 362 -7.12 15.36 8.88
N VAL A 363 -5.96 15.63 9.49
CA VAL A 363 -5.87 15.84 10.94
C VAL A 363 -6.70 17.07 11.32
N PHE A 364 -7.74 16.84 12.12
CA PHE A 364 -8.65 17.87 12.62
C PHE A 364 -8.21 18.39 13.99
N ASN A 365 -7.68 17.51 14.85
CA ASN A 365 -7.13 17.85 16.15
C ASN A 365 -5.85 17.05 16.41
N GLY A 366 -4.74 17.70 16.72
CA GLY A 366 -3.46 17.04 17.05
C GLY A 366 -2.26 17.64 16.32
N ILE A 367 -1.23 16.83 16.06
CA ILE A 367 -0.01 17.25 15.35
C ILE A 367 -0.10 16.85 13.89
N THR A 368 0.33 17.73 12.98
CA THR A 368 0.36 17.45 11.55
C THR A 368 1.59 18.00 10.83
N THR A 369 1.80 17.48 9.62
CA THR A 369 2.73 18.01 8.62
C THR A 369 1.95 18.30 7.34
N LEU A 370 1.86 19.58 6.99
CA LEU A 370 1.22 20.05 5.76
C LEU A 370 2.27 20.35 4.69
N PHE A 371 1.88 20.24 3.43
CA PHE A 371 2.76 20.46 2.29
C PHE A 371 2.25 21.57 1.38
N HIS A 372 3.16 22.21 0.66
CA HIS A 372 2.90 23.10 -0.45
C HIS A 372 2.57 22.30 -1.71
N LYS A 373 2.07 22.97 -2.76
CA LYS A 373 1.83 22.33 -4.07
C LYS A 373 3.10 21.70 -4.66
N ASN A 374 4.26 22.30 -4.40
CA ASN A 374 5.56 21.79 -4.80
C ASN A 374 6.12 20.67 -3.89
N LYS A 375 5.25 20.05 -3.07
CA LYS A 375 5.54 18.90 -2.20
C LYS A 375 6.53 19.17 -1.06
N LYS A 376 7.01 20.40 -0.87
CA LYS A 376 7.79 20.78 0.32
C LYS A 376 6.88 21.04 1.52
N ILE A 377 7.40 20.86 2.73
CA ILE A 377 6.65 21.15 3.96
C ILE A 377 6.24 22.62 3.98
N SER A 378 4.98 22.90 4.28
CA SER A 378 4.42 24.25 4.47
C SER A 378 4.20 24.58 5.96
N TYR A 379 3.87 23.56 6.75
CA TYR A 379 3.65 23.68 8.18
C TYR A 379 3.91 22.37 8.90
N GLN A 380 4.48 22.44 10.08
CA GLN A 380 4.59 21.34 11.01
C GLN A 380 4.27 21.83 12.42
N GLY A 381 3.28 21.23 13.07
CA GLY A 381 2.88 21.62 14.41
C GLY A 381 1.47 21.20 14.77
N GLU A 382 0.97 21.80 15.83
CA GLU A 382 -0.36 21.55 16.36
C GLU A 382 -1.46 22.16 15.48
N ILE A 383 -2.59 21.47 15.46
CA ILE A 383 -3.84 21.86 14.83
C ILE A 383 -4.97 21.60 15.83
N LYS A 384 -5.92 22.54 15.88
CA LYS A 384 -7.17 22.44 16.62
C LYS A 384 -8.32 22.89 15.73
N ASP A 385 -9.40 22.11 15.72
CA ASP A 385 -10.60 22.34 14.91
C ASP A 385 -10.31 22.57 13.42
N GLY A 386 -9.25 21.92 12.89
CA GLY A 386 -8.80 22.02 11.51
C GLY A 386 -7.84 23.19 11.21
N TYR A 387 -7.46 23.97 12.22
CA TYR A 387 -6.65 25.17 12.07
C TYR A 387 -5.36 25.15 12.87
N LYS A 388 -4.36 25.91 12.39
CA LYS A 388 -3.04 26.01 13.04
C LYS A 388 -3.20 26.72 14.39
N ASP A 389 -3.13 25.95 15.47
CA ASP A 389 -3.30 26.42 16.85
C ASP A 389 -2.34 25.62 17.73
N GLY A 390 -1.66 26.27 18.66
CA GLY A 390 -0.57 25.70 19.44
C GLY A 390 0.81 25.92 18.83
N GLN A 391 1.79 25.11 19.22
CA GLN A 391 3.18 25.24 18.78
C GLN A 391 3.33 24.74 17.33
N GLY A 392 4.04 25.50 16.49
CA GLY A 392 4.37 25.04 15.15
C GLY A 392 5.30 25.93 14.34
N THR A 393 5.89 25.32 13.32
CA THR A 393 6.81 25.95 12.37
C THR A 393 6.15 26.04 10.99
N SER A 394 6.21 27.22 10.36
CA SER A 394 5.79 27.44 8.98
C SER A 394 6.98 27.70 8.08
N TYR A 395 6.84 27.26 6.84
CA TYR A 395 7.88 27.33 5.82
C TYR A 395 7.33 27.97 4.54
N ASN A 396 8.18 28.67 3.79
CA ASN A 396 7.86 29.18 2.46
C ASN A 396 7.94 28.07 1.41
N GLU A 397 7.59 28.38 0.15
CA GLU A 397 7.67 27.41 -0.95
C GLU A 397 9.10 26.94 -1.23
N GLN A 398 10.13 27.67 -0.81
CA GLN A 398 11.52 27.25 -0.94
C GLN A 398 11.92 26.24 0.16
N GLY A 399 11.12 26.08 1.22
CA GLY A 399 11.38 25.22 2.37
C GLY A 399 12.13 25.94 3.51
N GLN A 400 12.27 27.27 3.45
CA GLN A 400 12.88 28.07 4.51
C GLN A 400 11.84 28.42 5.57
N LYS A 401 12.26 28.45 6.85
CA LYS A 401 11.40 28.89 7.95
C LYS A 401 10.91 30.32 7.70
N VAL A 402 9.65 30.57 8.05
CA VAL A 402 8.99 31.89 8.01
C VAL A 402 8.52 32.28 9.40
N PHE A 403 8.09 31.31 10.20
CA PHE A 403 7.65 31.51 11.57
C PHE A 403 7.81 30.24 12.39
N GLU A 404 8.26 30.37 13.64
CA GLU A 404 8.33 29.28 14.60
C GLU A 404 7.82 29.78 15.96
N GLY A 405 6.76 29.18 16.48
CA GLY A 405 6.19 29.59 17.76
C GLY A 405 4.74 29.17 17.94
N ILE A 406 4.07 29.85 18.86
CA ILE A 406 2.70 29.57 19.28
C ILE A 406 1.72 30.40 18.45
N ARG A 407 0.70 29.72 17.95
CA ARG A 407 -0.52 30.34 17.41
C ARG A 407 -1.67 30.13 18.37
N LYS A 408 -2.59 31.10 18.43
CA LYS A 408 -3.86 30.99 19.13
C LYS A 408 -4.92 31.55 18.21
N GLU A 409 -5.99 30.79 17.98
CA GLU A 409 -7.08 31.25 17.11
C GLU A 409 -6.52 31.80 15.79
N TYR A 410 -5.79 30.98 15.03
CA TYR A 410 -5.27 31.33 13.69
C TYR A 410 -4.17 32.41 13.65
N VAL A 411 -3.99 33.19 14.72
CA VAL A 411 -3.06 34.32 14.77
C VAL A 411 -1.74 33.92 15.41
N ARG A 412 -0.64 34.54 14.94
CA ARG A 412 0.64 34.47 15.66
C ARG A 412 0.44 35.09 17.05
N TYR A 413 0.90 34.39 18.09
CA TYR A 413 0.81 34.87 19.47
C TYR A 413 2.19 35.16 20.06
N ASN A 414 3.13 34.22 19.94
CA ASN A 414 4.51 34.37 20.42
C ASN A 414 5.44 33.52 19.56
N GLY A 415 6.61 34.02 19.19
CA GLY A 415 7.58 33.24 18.44
C GLY A 415 8.60 34.06 17.67
N ILE A 416 9.28 33.38 16.75
CA ILE A 416 10.35 33.91 15.93
C ILE A 416 9.88 33.97 14.48
N SER A 417 10.00 35.13 13.84
CA SER A 417 9.79 35.34 12.41
C SER A 417 11.11 35.36 11.67
N PHE A 418 11.08 34.80 10.46
CA PHE A 418 12.25 34.67 9.59
C PHE A 418 11.97 35.26 8.21
N VAL A 419 12.97 35.92 7.63
CA VAL A 419 12.98 36.37 6.23
C VAL A 419 14.32 35.95 5.62
N ASN A 420 14.28 35.26 4.48
CA ASN A 420 15.47 34.73 3.80
C ASN A 420 16.39 33.91 4.75
N GLY A 421 15.80 33.18 5.70
CA GLY A 421 16.51 32.37 6.69
C GLY A 421 17.13 33.14 7.86
N ARG A 422 16.98 34.47 7.92
CA ARG A 422 17.45 35.31 9.03
C ARG A 422 16.30 35.64 9.98
N GLU A 423 16.56 35.62 11.28
CA GLU A 423 15.62 36.08 12.29
C GLU A 423 15.40 37.58 12.14
N VAL A 424 14.13 37.99 11.98
CA VAL A 424 13.76 39.41 11.85
C VAL A 424 12.97 39.91 13.05
N PHE A 425 12.35 39.01 13.80
CA PHE A 425 11.63 39.34 15.03
C PHE A 425 11.56 38.12 15.96
N ASN A 426 11.71 38.33 17.25
CA ASN A 426 11.50 37.35 18.31
C ASN A 426 10.69 37.98 19.44
N GLY A 427 9.46 37.49 19.65
CA GLY A 427 8.61 37.92 20.75
C GLY A 427 7.12 37.74 20.49
N GLU A 428 6.33 38.55 21.19
CA GLU A 428 4.89 38.52 21.19
C GLU A 428 4.31 39.29 20.01
N TYR A 429 3.19 38.77 19.50
CA TYR A 429 2.42 39.36 18.41
C TYR A 429 1.04 39.78 18.93
N LYS A 430 0.52 40.85 18.33
CA LYS A 430 -0.86 41.29 18.49
C LYS A 430 -1.41 41.57 17.09
N ASP A 431 -2.54 40.95 16.75
CA ASP A 431 -3.17 41.08 15.41
C ASP A 431 -2.21 40.76 14.26
N SER A 432 -1.41 39.70 14.41
CA SER A 432 -0.34 39.27 13.48
C SER A 432 0.84 40.24 13.31
N LYS A 433 0.92 41.33 14.06
CA LYS A 433 2.02 42.29 14.04
C LYS A 433 2.93 42.13 15.27
N PRO A 434 4.25 42.35 15.16
CA PRO A 434 5.14 42.43 16.30
C PRO A 434 4.64 43.42 17.35
N TRP A 435 4.57 43.00 18.62
CA TRP A 435 4.04 43.80 19.72
C TRP A 435 5.07 44.05 20.81
N ASN A 436 5.62 42.98 21.40
CA ASN A 436 6.68 43.06 22.40
C ASN A 436 7.81 42.11 22.03
N GLY A 437 9.04 42.58 21.88
CA GLY A 437 10.14 41.69 21.52
C GLY A 437 11.35 42.41 20.96
N ILE A 438 12.21 41.64 20.28
CA ILE A 438 13.43 42.13 19.64
C ILE A 438 13.27 41.99 18.13
N THR A 439 13.58 43.05 17.39
CA THR A 439 13.63 43.07 15.93
C THR A 439 15.06 43.11 15.42
N SER A 440 15.27 42.64 14.19
CA SER A 440 16.52 42.77 13.45
C SER A 440 16.21 43.16 12.00
N GLY A 441 16.44 44.43 11.68
CA GLY A 441 16.16 45.00 10.35
C GLY A 441 14.70 44.95 9.94
N TYR A 442 13.75 45.04 10.90
CA TYR A 442 12.33 44.86 10.64
C TYR A 442 11.64 46.17 10.23
N ASN A 443 10.73 46.12 9.25
CA ASN A 443 9.89 47.27 8.90
C ASN A 443 8.65 47.28 9.81
N LEU A 444 8.69 48.10 10.86
CA LEU A 444 7.61 48.18 11.86
C LEU A 444 6.36 48.86 11.31
N SER A 445 6.55 49.89 10.50
CA SER A 445 5.50 50.64 9.83
C SER A 445 6.07 51.32 8.58
N GLU A 446 5.23 52.06 7.86
CA GLU A 446 5.71 52.95 6.80
C GLU A 446 6.47 54.16 7.37
N GLU A 447 6.22 54.53 8.62
CA GLU A 447 6.97 55.58 9.30
C GLU A 447 8.34 55.07 9.75
N VAL A 448 8.43 53.82 10.22
CA VAL A 448 9.66 53.24 10.81
C VAL A 448 10.06 51.97 10.07
N LYS A 449 11.14 52.07 9.27
CA LYS A 449 11.72 50.97 8.49
C LYS A 449 13.04 50.47 9.09
N ARG A 450 13.38 49.21 8.80
CA ARG A 450 14.66 48.56 9.14
C ARG A 450 15.08 48.68 10.61
N PHE A 451 14.13 48.72 11.54
CA PHE A 451 14.40 48.85 12.96
C PHE A 451 15.01 47.57 13.53
N SER A 452 16.10 47.73 14.28
CA SER A 452 16.81 46.69 15.01
C SER A 452 16.88 47.10 16.47
N GLY A 453 16.19 46.38 17.34
CA GLY A 453 16.10 46.75 18.75
C GLY A 453 14.88 46.18 19.47
N MET A 454 14.67 46.64 20.70
CA MET A 454 13.54 46.27 21.51
C MET A 454 12.31 47.11 21.14
N ILE A 455 11.17 46.45 20.96
CA ILE A 455 9.85 47.07 20.82
C ILE A 455 8.95 46.71 22.01
N ARG A 456 8.07 47.64 22.39
CA ARG A 456 6.97 47.43 23.34
C ARG A 456 5.72 48.12 22.85
N GLY A 457 4.58 47.44 22.90
CA GLY A 457 3.34 48.01 22.39
C GLY A 457 3.37 48.32 20.88
N GLY A 458 4.17 47.57 20.12
CA GLY A 458 4.40 47.80 18.69
C GLY A 458 5.29 49.00 18.37
N GLN A 459 5.82 49.70 19.37
CA GLN A 459 6.65 50.90 19.21
C GLN A 459 8.12 50.63 19.58
N PRO A 460 9.09 51.24 18.86
CA PRO A 460 10.50 51.21 19.24
C PRO A 460 10.74 51.73 20.66
N VAL A 461 11.60 51.06 21.42
CA VAL A 461 12.06 51.52 22.75
C VAL A 461 13.56 51.79 22.75
N ASN A 462 14.36 50.78 22.40
CA ASN A 462 15.83 50.88 22.38
C ASN A 462 16.33 50.24 21.08
N GLY A 463 17.07 50.98 20.26
CA GLY A 463 17.63 50.42 19.03
C GLY A 463 17.88 51.47 17.95
N THR A 464 18.14 51.00 16.74
CA THR A 464 18.43 51.85 15.59
C THR A 464 17.56 51.44 14.42
N GLY A 465 17.09 52.40 13.65
CA GLY A 465 16.26 52.16 12.46
C GLY A 465 16.23 53.40 11.57
N MET A 466 15.24 53.46 10.70
CA MET A 466 15.04 54.59 9.79
C MET A 466 13.65 55.17 9.97
N ILE A 467 13.53 56.49 10.01
CA ILE A 467 12.25 57.20 10.08
C ILE A 467 11.98 57.88 8.76
N PHE A 468 10.73 57.87 8.33
CA PHE A 468 10.26 58.63 7.20
C PHE A 468 10.68 60.10 7.33
N LYS A 469 11.38 60.60 6.31
CA LYS A 469 11.83 61.98 6.23
C LYS A 469 10.86 62.79 5.38
N VAL A 470 10.76 62.43 4.11
CA VAL A 470 10.01 63.19 3.11
C VAL A 470 9.74 62.33 1.89
N ASN A 471 8.66 62.56 1.15
CA ASN A 471 8.46 61.95 -0.16
C ASN A 471 8.88 62.86 -1.33
N ASN A 472 8.71 62.36 -2.55
CA ASN A 472 9.01 63.08 -3.78
C ASN A 472 8.21 64.37 -4.02
N TYR A 473 7.15 64.63 -3.26
CA TYR A 473 6.35 65.85 -3.30
C TYR A 473 6.77 66.87 -2.23
N GLY A 474 7.76 66.54 -1.38
CA GLY A 474 8.14 67.36 -0.25
C GLY A 474 7.24 67.16 0.97
N GLU A 475 6.34 66.18 0.94
CA GLU A 475 5.38 65.93 2.02
C GLU A 475 6.03 65.15 3.16
N ASP A 476 5.67 65.51 4.40
CA ASP A 476 5.99 64.71 5.57
C ASP A 476 5.09 63.46 5.68
N PHE A 477 5.30 62.63 6.71
CA PHE A 477 4.54 61.37 6.84
C PHE A 477 3.04 61.62 7.06
N VAL A 478 2.66 62.69 7.75
CA VAL A 478 1.26 63.02 8.05
C VAL A 478 0.57 63.48 6.78
N GLU A 479 1.18 64.42 6.07
CA GLU A 479 0.70 64.94 4.78
C GLU A 479 0.56 63.81 3.75
N GLN A 480 1.52 62.87 3.69
CA GLN A 480 1.45 61.71 2.80
C GLN A 480 0.26 60.79 3.12
N GLN A 481 -0.06 60.57 4.39
CA GLN A 481 -1.17 59.71 4.80
C GLN A 481 -2.52 60.33 4.45
N GLU A 482 -2.67 61.64 4.65
CA GLU A 482 -3.88 62.37 4.26
C GLU A 482 -4.13 62.30 2.76
N ARG A 483 -3.08 62.41 1.94
CA ARG A 483 -3.21 62.29 0.48
C ARG A 483 -3.57 60.87 0.04
N ARG A 484 -2.94 59.83 0.62
CA ARG A 484 -3.24 58.43 0.27
C ARG A 484 -4.64 57.99 0.65
N TRP A 485 -5.25 58.59 1.67
CA TRP A 485 -6.64 58.30 2.00
C TRP A 485 -7.63 58.67 0.88
N ASN A 486 -7.20 59.50 -0.08
CA ASN A 486 -8.00 59.93 -1.23
C ASN A 486 -7.68 59.18 -2.54
N GLU A 487 -6.64 58.34 -2.60
CA GLU A 487 -6.22 57.64 -3.82
C GLU A 487 -5.79 56.18 -3.52
N GLU A 488 -6.55 55.20 -4.02
CA GLU A 488 -6.25 53.76 -3.85
C GLU A 488 -5.27 53.30 -4.95
N ILE A 489 -3.97 53.18 -4.63
CA ILE A 489 -2.96 52.62 -5.55
C ILE A 489 -2.21 51.46 -4.86
N ALA A 490 -2.07 50.36 -5.58
CA ALA A 490 -1.29 49.19 -5.17
C ALA A 490 0.21 49.51 -5.11
N ILE A 491 0.80 49.34 -3.91
CA ILE A 491 2.21 49.59 -3.63
C ILE A 491 3.00 48.28 -3.74
N THR A 492 4.18 48.33 -4.37
CA THR A 492 5.18 47.27 -4.27
C THR A 492 6.53 47.91 -3.98
N ASP A 493 7.11 47.57 -2.82
CA ASP A 493 8.39 48.08 -2.33
C ASP A 493 9.55 47.32 -3.01
N VAL A 494 10.50 48.04 -3.59
CA VAL A 494 11.78 47.49 -4.03
C VAL A 494 12.83 47.76 -2.95
N GLN A 495 13.35 46.69 -2.33
CA GLN A 495 14.43 46.77 -1.34
C GLN A 495 15.78 46.51 -2.04
N ILE A 496 16.80 47.29 -1.69
CA ILE A 496 18.19 47.10 -2.15
C ILE A 496 19.07 46.84 -0.92
N ASP A 497 19.84 45.75 -0.95
CA ASP A 497 20.76 45.36 0.11
C ASP A 497 21.94 46.35 0.24
N GLU A 498 22.42 46.47 1.48
CA GLU A 498 23.46 47.41 1.94
C GLU A 498 24.76 47.31 1.12
N LEU A 499 25.30 48.46 0.72
CA LEU A 499 26.67 48.53 0.21
C LEU A 499 27.36 49.86 0.55
N GLU A 500 28.70 49.80 0.60
CA GLU A 500 29.65 50.80 1.14
C GLU A 500 29.39 52.27 0.74
N ASP A 501 29.69 53.18 1.67
CA ASP A 501 29.30 54.59 1.76
C ASP A 501 29.43 55.42 0.47
N ALA A 502 30.48 55.22 -0.34
CA ALA A 502 30.67 55.98 -1.59
C ALA A 502 29.67 55.58 -2.71
N ARG A 503 29.01 54.42 -2.58
CA ARG A 503 27.93 53.99 -3.49
C ARG A 503 26.54 54.43 -3.02
N HIS A 504 26.38 54.83 -1.76
CA HIS A 504 25.06 55.14 -1.17
C HIS A 504 24.44 56.40 -1.78
N GLU A 505 25.21 57.48 -1.87
CA GLU A 505 24.78 58.75 -2.49
C GLU A 505 24.43 58.57 -3.98
N PHE A 506 25.28 57.86 -4.73
CA PHE A 506 25.01 57.56 -6.15
C PHE A 506 23.73 56.73 -6.33
N LEU A 507 23.50 55.72 -5.48
CA LEU A 507 22.31 54.87 -5.54
C LEU A 507 21.04 55.65 -5.19
N ASN A 508 21.07 56.46 -4.14
CA ASN A 508 19.96 57.30 -3.75
C ASN A 508 19.61 58.30 -4.87
N ALA A 509 20.60 59.00 -5.42
CA ALA A 509 20.41 59.91 -6.55
C ALA A 509 19.78 59.19 -7.75
N LYS A 510 20.30 58.01 -8.09
CA LYS A 510 19.78 57.17 -9.17
C LYS A 510 18.33 56.74 -8.94
N LEU A 511 17.96 56.36 -7.71
CA LEU A 511 16.58 55.98 -7.38
C LEU A 511 15.61 57.16 -7.52
N ARG A 512 15.98 58.35 -7.03
CA ARG A 512 15.17 59.57 -7.17
C ARG A 512 15.01 59.99 -8.64
N GLU A 513 16.04 59.77 -9.47
CA GLU A 513 15.99 60.01 -10.91
C GLU A 513 15.10 58.98 -11.62
N GLU A 514 15.34 57.69 -11.40
CA GLU A 514 14.71 56.59 -12.14
C GLU A 514 13.25 56.36 -11.80
N TYR A 515 12.74 56.78 -10.64
CA TYR A 515 11.39 56.46 -10.19
C TYR A 515 10.51 57.69 -9.99
N PHE A 516 9.22 57.58 -10.34
CA PHE A 516 8.24 58.65 -10.15
C PHE A 516 7.85 58.85 -8.68
N LEU A 517 7.75 57.77 -7.91
CA LEU A 517 7.40 57.81 -6.49
C LEU A 517 8.59 57.29 -5.69
N TRP A 518 9.02 58.08 -4.72
CA TRP A 518 10.07 57.69 -3.79
C TRP A 518 9.89 58.39 -2.45
N SER A 519 10.50 57.84 -1.41
CA SER A 519 10.51 58.40 -0.07
C SER A 519 11.87 58.25 0.56
N ASP A 520 12.35 59.33 1.16
CA ASP A 520 13.58 59.36 1.93
C ASP A 520 13.29 58.94 3.35
N TYR A 521 14.19 58.13 3.90
CA TYR A 521 14.20 57.77 5.31
C TYR A 521 15.53 58.15 5.90
N ILE A 522 15.53 58.75 7.08
CA ILE A 522 16.74 59.13 7.81
C ILE A 522 16.99 58.15 8.95
N THR A 523 18.26 57.77 9.12
CA THR A 523 18.68 56.93 10.23
C THR A 523 18.40 57.62 11.57
N ALA A 524 17.86 56.88 12.53
CA ALA A 524 17.54 57.37 13.86
C ALA A 524 17.83 56.32 14.92
N ASP A 525 18.14 56.78 16.13
CA ASP A 525 18.40 55.97 17.31
C ASP A 525 17.31 56.21 18.36
N TRP A 526 16.85 55.15 19.00
CA TRP A 526 15.86 55.17 20.07
C TRP A 526 16.52 54.79 21.40
N CYS A 527 16.24 55.58 22.43
CA CYS A 527 16.62 55.31 23.81
C CYS A 527 15.42 55.60 24.71
N GLU A 528 14.94 54.58 25.42
CA GLU A 528 13.77 54.64 26.30
C GLU A 528 12.50 55.19 25.60
N GLY A 529 12.37 54.92 24.30
CA GLY A 529 11.25 55.39 23.46
C GLY A 529 11.42 56.81 22.92
N ILE A 530 12.47 57.53 23.32
CA ILE A 530 12.80 58.85 22.77
C ILE A 530 13.64 58.65 21.51
N VAL A 531 13.25 59.32 20.44
CA VAL A 531 13.90 59.21 19.14
C VAL A 531 14.84 60.36 18.85
N THR A 532 16.04 60.03 18.38
CA THR A 532 17.07 61.00 17.97
C THR A 532 17.44 60.73 16.52
N LYS A 533 17.04 61.63 15.61
CA LYS A 533 17.44 61.58 14.20
C LYS A 533 18.94 61.85 14.10
N ARG A 534 19.64 61.10 13.25
CA ARG A 534 21.05 61.39 12.94
C ARG A 534 21.15 62.66 12.10
N GLU A 535 22.39 63.11 11.91
CA GLU A 535 22.68 64.27 11.07
C GLU A 535 22.11 64.07 9.65
N ASP A 536 21.49 65.11 9.12
CA ASP A 536 20.85 65.10 7.80
C ASP A 536 21.90 65.23 6.68
N ILE A 537 22.69 64.18 6.54
CA ILE A 537 23.68 63.98 5.48
C ILE A 537 23.30 62.76 4.66
N GLU A 538 23.65 62.74 3.37
CA GLU A 538 23.20 61.70 2.44
C GLU A 538 23.57 60.28 2.89
N GLY A 539 24.70 60.09 3.58
CA GLY A 539 25.11 58.80 4.12
C GLY A 539 24.17 58.22 5.20
N ASN A 540 23.35 59.05 5.84
CA ASN A 540 22.33 58.61 6.80
C ASN A 540 20.94 58.47 6.17
N ILE A 541 20.78 58.80 4.88
CA ILE A 541 19.52 58.74 4.14
C ILE A 541 19.47 57.47 3.30
N SER A 542 18.32 56.80 3.29
CA SER A 542 18.02 55.73 2.34
C SER A 542 16.76 56.06 1.57
N VAL A 543 16.85 55.95 0.23
CA VAL A 543 15.72 56.18 -0.68
C VAL A 543 14.98 54.88 -0.93
N TYR A 544 13.67 54.88 -0.67
CA TYR A 544 12.77 53.79 -1.06
C TYR A 544 11.94 54.24 -2.25
N ALA A 545 12.12 53.59 -3.39
CA ALA A 545 11.34 53.85 -4.59
C ALA A 545 10.11 52.94 -4.67
N MET A 546 9.00 53.49 -5.16
CA MET A 546 7.74 52.78 -5.39
C MET A 546 7.29 52.99 -6.85
N GLY A 547 6.70 51.96 -7.46
CA GLY A 547 6.03 52.10 -8.77
C GLY A 547 6.94 52.05 -10.01
N ILE A 548 6.43 52.58 -11.13
CA ILE A 548 7.00 52.43 -12.48
C ILE A 548 8.22 53.34 -12.65
N LYS A 549 9.29 52.80 -13.25
CA LYS A 549 10.46 53.59 -13.65
C LYS A 549 10.06 54.65 -14.68
N LYS A 550 10.62 55.86 -14.57
CA LYS A 550 10.44 56.96 -15.51
C LYS A 550 10.84 56.60 -16.96
N ASN A 551 11.69 55.59 -17.14
CA ASN A 551 12.09 55.06 -18.44
C ASN A 551 12.15 53.52 -18.45
N PRO A 552 11.20 52.82 -19.09
CA PRO A 552 11.20 51.36 -19.15
C PRO A 552 12.11 50.74 -20.24
N ASN A 553 12.72 51.55 -21.14
CA ASN A 553 13.48 51.09 -22.32
C ASN A 553 15.00 51.36 -22.25
N LYS A 554 15.61 51.35 -21.06
CA LYS A 554 17.07 51.34 -20.89
C LYS A 554 17.52 50.16 -20.04
#